data_AF-A0A846ZAT9-F1
#
_entry.id   AF-A0A846ZAT9-F1
#
_cell.length_a   1.000
_cell.length_b   1.000
_cell.length_c   1.000
_cell.angle_alpha   90.00
_cell.angle_beta   90.00
_cell.angle_gamma   90.00
#
_symmetry.space_group_name_H-M   'P 1'
#
loop_
_entity.id
_entity.type
_entity.pdbx_description
1 polymer ?
#
loop_
_entity_poly.entity_id
_entity_poly.type
_entity_poly.pdbx_seq_one_letter_code
_entity_poly.pdbx_strand_id
1 'polypeptide(L)'
;MIRKAGRVPADKEAVHNRIPVLRAERGVSRRDLAAALGVHYQTVGYLERGEYSPSLHLALRIAEYFEVPVEVVFSLTPFPRIGDTP
;
A
#
# COMPACT_ATOMS: atom_id res chain seq x y z
N MET A 1 -38.87 5.92 -17.72
CA MET A 1 -38.01 5.50 -16.59
C MET A 1 -36.77 4.81 -17.16
N ILE A 2 -35.66 5.53 -17.28
CA ILE A 2 -34.39 4.97 -17.79
C ILE A 2 -33.53 4.63 -16.57
N ARG A 3 -33.29 3.34 -16.32
CA ARG A 3 -32.31 2.90 -15.33
C ARG A 3 -30.95 3.43 -15.78
N LYS A 4 -30.40 4.41 -15.09
CA LYS A 4 -28.99 4.77 -15.28
C LYS A 4 -28.18 3.54 -14.88
N ALA A 5 -27.57 2.88 -15.85
CA ALA A 5 -26.46 1.99 -15.59
C ALA A 5 -25.48 2.77 -14.70
N GLY A 6 -25.30 2.30 -13.47
CA GLY A 6 -24.36 2.90 -12.54
C GLY A 6 -23.03 2.96 -13.27
N ARG A 7 -22.46 4.16 -13.36
CA ARG A 7 -21.10 4.34 -13.85
C ARG A 7 -20.22 3.50 -12.93
N VAL A 8 -19.73 2.36 -13.43
CA VAL A 8 -18.60 1.68 -12.82
C VAL A 8 -17.53 2.76 -12.68
N PRO A 9 -17.14 3.17 -11.46
CA PRO A 9 -16.07 4.14 -11.31
C PRO A 9 -14.87 3.58 -12.05
N ALA A 10 -14.26 4.39 -12.92
CA ALA A 10 -13.06 3.99 -13.62
C ALA A 10 -12.10 3.39 -12.59
N ASP A 11 -11.66 2.15 -12.83
CA ASP A 11 -10.56 1.51 -12.13
C ASP A 11 -9.36 2.47 -12.20
N LYS A 12 -9.24 3.36 -11.21
CA LYS A 12 -7.99 4.06 -10.96
C LYS A 12 -6.99 2.96 -10.65
N GLU A 13 -5.82 3.01 -11.27
CA GLU A 13 -4.65 2.17 -10.99
C GLU A 13 -4.21 2.30 -9.51
N ALA A 14 -5.04 1.78 -8.61
CA ALA A 14 -4.89 1.93 -7.17
C ALA A 14 -3.98 0.81 -6.69
N VAL A 15 -2.79 1.18 -6.26
CA VAL A 15 -1.86 0.23 -5.63
C VAL A 15 -2.30 0.04 -4.17
N HIS A 16 -2.77 -1.15 -3.85
CA HIS A 16 -3.03 -1.58 -2.48
C HIS A 16 -1.71 -1.91 -1.79
N ASN A 17 -1.60 -1.66 -0.48
CA ASN A 17 -0.38 -1.95 0.26
C ASN A 17 -0.63 -2.50 1.67
N ARG A 18 0.36 -3.21 2.20
CA ARG A 18 0.42 -3.76 3.56
C ARG A 18 1.40 -3.00 4.48
N ILE A 19 1.86 -1.82 4.09
CA ILE A 19 2.82 -1.04 4.87
C ILE A 19 2.34 -0.81 6.33
N PRO A 20 1.06 -0.46 6.60
CA PRO A 20 0.60 -0.30 7.99
C PRO A 20 0.73 -1.57 8.82
N VAL A 21 0.42 -2.72 8.21
CA VAL A 21 0.46 -4.04 8.86
C VAL A 21 1.90 -4.42 9.16
N LEU A 22 2.77 -4.40 8.14
CA LEU A 22 4.19 -4.74 8.29
C LEU A 22 4.90 -3.86 9.32
N ARG A 23 4.57 -2.55 9.35
CA ARG A 23 5.10 -1.66 10.38
C ARG A 23 4.61 -2.03 11.78
N ALA A 24 3.32 -2.31 11.94
CA ALA A 24 2.76 -2.66 13.24
C ALA A 24 3.36 -3.97 13.77
N GLU A 25 3.49 -4.99 12.92
CA GLU A 25 4.13 -6.27 13.24
C GLU A 25 5.58 -6.11 13.69
N ARG A 26 6.33 -5.18 13.09
CA ARG A 26 7.73 -4.92 13.44
C ARG A 26 7.93 -3.81 14.48
N GLY A 27 6.85 -3.22 15.03
CA GLY A 27 6.94 -2.10 15.97
C GLY A 27 7.58 -0.83 15.39
N VAL A 28 7.53 -0.65 14.06
CA VAL A 28 8.18 0.45 13.33
C VAL A 28 7.26 1.66 13.23
N SER A 29 7.71 2.83 13.70
CA SER A 29 6.96 4.06 13.50
C SER A 29 7.07 4.54 12.04
N ARG A 30 6.12 5.38 11.61
CA ARG A 30 6.22 6.03 10.28
C ARG A 30 7.48 6.91 10.15
N ARG A 31 7.95 7.51 11.26
CA ARG A 31 9.18 8.33 11.26
C ARG A 31 10.41 7.46 11.04
N ASP A 32 10.47 6.30 11.68
CA ASP A 32 11.61 5.38 11.53
C ASP A 32 11.67 4.82 10.11
N LEU A 33 10.52 4.42 9.55
CA LEU A 33 10.45 3.96 8.16
C LEU A 33 10.86 5.07 7.19
N ALA A 34 10.38 6.30 7.39
CA ALA A 34 10.74 7.43 6.55
C ALA A 34 12.24 7.74 6.60
N ALA A 35 12.83 7.71 7.80
CA ALA A 35 14.26 7.91 8.01
C ALA A 35 15.09 6.84 7.31
N ALA A 36 14.73 5.55 7.47
CA ALA A 36 15.41 4.44 6.82
C ALA A 36 15.34 4.50 5.28
N LEU A 37 14.21 4.96 4.75
CA LEU A 37 14.01 5.11 3.30
C LEU A 37 14.56 6.44 2.77
N GLY A 38 15.00 7.37 3.61
CA GLY A 38 15.46 8.69 3.19
C GLY A 38 14.36 9.51 2.50
N VAL A 39 13.11 9.37 2.95
CA VAL A 39 11.95 10.10 2.42
C VAL A 39 11.34 11.01 3.48
N HIS A 40 10.51 11.96 3.05
CA HIS A 40 9.78 12.79 3.99
C HIS A 40 8.76 11.96 4.79
N TYR A 41 8.58 12.24 6.08
CA TYR A 41 7.64 11.48 6.94
C TYR A 41 6.21 11.38 6.37
N GLN A 42 5.72 12.45 5.75
CA GLN A 42 4.38 12.46 5.15
C GLN A 42 4.26 11.48 3.97
N THR A 43 5.35 11.22 3.24
CA THR A 43 5.42 10.23 2.13
C THR A 43 4.89 8.89 2.58
N VAL A 44 5.31 8.41 3.77
CA VAL A 44 4.84 7.14 4.33
C VAL A 44 3.34 7.18 4.62
N GLY A 45 2.86 8.27 5.22
CA GLY A 45 1.43 8.43 5.50
C GLY A 45 0.55 8.41 4.24
N TYR A 46 1.00 9.05 3.16
CA TYR A 46 0.32 9.05 1.87
C TYR A 46 0.32 7.67 1.20
N LEU A 47 1.45 6.95 1.26
CA LEU A 47 1.54 5.58 0.75
C LEU A 47 0.53 4.67 1.47
N GLU A 48 0.49 4.73 2.80
CA GLU A 48 -0.41 3.89 3.60
C GLU A 48 -1.89 4.13 3.31
N ARG A 49 -2.26 5.36 2.95
CA ARG A 49 -3.63 5.71 2.57
C ARG A 49 -3.92 5.46 1.09
N GLY A 50 -2.94 5.02 0.31
CA GLY A 50 -3.07 4.79 -1.12
C GLY A 50 -3.33 6.07 -1.92
N GLU A 51 -2.91 7.23 -1.40
CA GLU A 51 -3.15 8.52 -2.07
C GLU A 51 -2.29 8.69 -3.33
N TYR A 52 -1.17 7.98 -3.44
CA TYR A 52 -0.40 7.86 -4.67
C TYR A 52 0.37 6.53 -4.73
N SER A 53 0.72 6.12 -5.95
CA SER A 53 1.52 4.91 -6.21
C SER A 53 3.01 5.21 -6.08
N PRO A 54 3.79 4.41 -5.32
CA PRO A 54 5.24 4.61 -5.23
C PRO A 54 5.91 4.38 -6.59
N SER A 55 7.08 4.97 -6.80
CA SER A 55 7.95 4.53 -7.90
C SER A 55 8.40 3.08 -7.65
N LEU A 56 8.76 2.35 -8.70
CA LEU A 56 9.30 0.99 -8.58
C LEU A 56 10.49 0.94 -7.62
N HIS A 57 11.39 1.91 -7.70
CA HIS A 57 12.54 2.03 -6.80
C HIS A 57 12.13 2.14 -5.32
N LEU A 58 11.14 2.99 -4.99
CA LEU A 58 10.67 3.11 -3.61
C LEU A 58 9.94 1.85 -3.15
N ALA A 59 9.16 1.22 -4.03
CA ALA A 59 8.48 -0.03 -3.71
C ALA A 59 9.47 -1.17 -3.38
N LEU A 60 10.53 -1.32 -4.17
CA LEU A 60 11.58 -2.31 -3.92
C LEU A 60 12.34 -2.04 -2.61
N ARG A 61 12.68 -0.78 -2.31
CA ARG A 61 13.33 -0.43 -1.04
C ARG A 61 12.46 -0.67 0.18
N ILE A 62 11.14 -0.47 0.06
CA ILE A 62 10.19 -0.81 1.13
C ILE A 62 10.16 -2.33 1.35
N ALA A 63 10.12 -3.11 0.26
CA ALA A 63 10.15 -4.56 0.32
C ALA A 63 11.44 -5.09 0.98
N GLU A 64 12.58 -4.52 0.60
CA GLU A 64 13.88 -4.82 1.20
C GLU A 64 13.94 -4.47 2.70
N TYR A 65 13.45 -3.28 3.09
CA TYR A 65 13.39 -2.88 4.50
C TYR A 65 12.57 -3.85 5.35
N PHE A 66 11.48 -4.38 4.80
CA PHE A 66 10.64 -5.39 5.46
C PHE A 66 11.06 -6.83 5.17
N GLU A 67 12.16 -7.07 4.45
CA GLU A 67 12.70 -8.40 4.14
C GLU A 67 11.64 -9.37 3.57
N VAL A 68 10.76 -8.85 2.72
CA VAL A 68 9.69 -9.61 2.05
C VAL A 68 9.66 -9.30 0.56
N PRO A 69 9.11 -10.20 -0.28
CA PRO A 69 8.86 -9.88 -1.68
C PRO A 69 7.97 -8.64 -1.85
N VAL A 70 8.14 -7.92 -2.96
CA VAL A 70 7.38 -6.68 -3.22
C VAL A 70 5.87 -6.95 -3.33
N GLU A 71 5.47 -8.14 -3.76
CA GLU A 71 4.10 -8.62 -3.88
C GLU A 71 3.44 -8.90 -2.52
N VAL A 72 4.25 -9.10 -1.46
CA VAL A 72 3.75 -9.14 -0.08
C VAL A 72 3.41 -7.72 0.40
N VAL A 73 4.14 -6.71 -0.08
CA VAL A 73 3.93 -5.32 0.32
C VAL A 73 2.83 -4.67 -0.51
N PHE A 74 2.79 -4.90 -1.82
CA PHE A 74 1.93 -4.19 -2.77
C PHE A 74 1.14 -5.14 -3.66
N SER A 75 -0.05 -4.71 -4.08
CA SER A 75 -0.91 -5.46 -4.99
C SER A 75 -1.76 -4.51 -5.84
N LEU A 76 -2.09 -4.93 -7.06
CA LEU A 76 -3.06 -4.24 -7.92
C LEU A 76 -4.51 -4.62 -7.60
N THR A 77 -4.71 -5.64 -6.76
CA THR A 77 -6.02 -6.02 -6.23
C THR A 77 -6.04 -5.89 -4.71
N PRO A 78 -7.22 -5.65 -4.09
CA PRO A 78 -7.32 -5.63 -2.63
C PRO A 78 -6.76 -6.91 -2.01
N PHE A 79 -6.05 -6.79 -0.90
CA PHE A 79 -5.63 -7.95 -0.13
C PHE A 79 -6.85 -8.63 0.50
N PRO A 80 -6.91 -9.97 0.51
CA PRO A 80 -7.98 -10.70 1.20
C PRO A 80 -8.08 -10.28 2.66
N ARG A 81 -9.30 -10.12 3.20
CA ARG A 81 -9.47 -9.91 4.64
C ARG A 81 -9.34 -11.26 5.35
N ILE A 82 -8.95 -11.19 6.62
CA ILE A 82 -9.00 -12.35 7.51
C ILE A 82 -10.47 -12.76 7.61
N GLY A 83 -10.80 -13.96 7.11
CA GLY A 83 -12.17 -14.49 7.04
C GLY A 83 -12.77 -14.62 5.64
N ASP A 84 -12.12 -14.07 4.60
CA ASP A 84 -12.58 -14.18 3.21
C ASP A 84 -12.08 -15.47 2.50
N THR A 85 -11.42 -16.38 3.23
CA THR A 85 -10.98 -17.68 2.70
C THR A 85 -12.16 -18.66 2.80
N PRO A 86 -12.50 -19.42 1.74
CA PRO A 86 -13.59 -20.39 1.78
C PRO A 86 -13.38 -21.49 2.84
#